data_AF-A0A834IVG6-F1
#
_entry.id   AF-A0A834IVG6-F1
#
_cell.length_a   1.000
_cell.length_b   1.000
_cell.length_c   1.000
_cell.angle_alpha   90.00
_cell.angle_beta   90.00
_cell.angle_gamma   90.00
#
_symmetry.space_group_name_H-M   'P 1'
#
loop_
_entity.id
_entity.type
_entity.pdbx_description
1 polymer ?
#
loop_
_entity_poly.entity_id
_entity_poly.type
_entity_poly.pdbx_seq_one_letter_code
_entity_poly.pdbx_strand_id
1 'polypeptide(L)'
;MAATEINYQLQHYEPDLTVPTKKNIEDIINGIEKDDKPLYEQALVNFLVKEYKEFDIAELKEGDIRAKLWRGLTNLAISINDNGLLGVVFTVFRIISRDKASVNSLVSEEWLSLVIQNIGLNDKSFNYDEDTLCKIEEGQKVLWNTLFNSKELVEKSVTNGIVEKLINRIKLYENFHVSDTIKYYDIKLVFLLSALSIAVRTKIETDLDGLTVLISVLKVILKEAAEGIAQSHLPAVLDDKKADVASETLKALFNITLKISMEDQCVQQYTELVGILRNYLLASTITLDKTWQLRNDIINLLTNVPALCYVELLMPVDESKPLPKTLRYENYNMIVIHEILMFLEAKFNDKKDVAKQLEIFSPVLTVLLKATSTHRSMRKYLRLHILPPLKDVDKRPEDTDTLRGHLCKLLTSPITQIRDLAAELLFILCKCNVARMIKYTGYGNAAGLFAQRGLLGGKKDEAEAHFSSDDEDSETEEYAEQKHLINPVLGCLDQPHPNPMEGMTDEQKEYEAMKLVHLMNNLLKSGTIQPCRVGADGKPHPIEHVLQLQEGLKRQENNDSDSD
;
A
#
# COMPACT_ATOMS: atom_id res chain seq x y z
N MET A 1 -7.01 4.82 -33.05
CA MET A 1 -7.16 5.28 -31.66
C MET A 1 -7.45 6.77 -31.60
N ALA A 2 -6.54 7.70 -31.93
CA ALA A 2 -6.85 9.15 -31.91
C ALA A 2 -8.03 9.54 -32.84
N ALA A 3 -8.07 9.01 -34.07
CA ALA A 3 -9.18 9.25 -35.01
C ALA A 3 -10.52 8.61 -34.59
N THR A 4 -10.51 7.69 -33.62
CA THR A 4 -11.70 6.97 -33.15
C THR A 4 -12.35 7.67 -31.94
N GLU A 5 -11.63 8.59 -31.28
CA GLU A 5 -12.09 9.39 -30.14
C GLU A 5 -12.56 10.80 -30.54
N ILE A 6 -12.39 11.20 -31.81
CA ILE A 6 -13.02 12.42 -32.33
C ILE A 6 -14.51 12.13 -32.44
N ASN A 7 -15.27 12.71 -31.52
CA ASN A 7 -16.71 12.55 -31.41
C ASN A 7 -17.40 12.86 -32.76
N TYR A 8 -18.59 12.29 -32.96
CA TYR A 8 -19.34 12.24 -34.24
C TYR A 8 -19.43 13.59 -35.00
N GLN A 9 -19.32 14.71 -34.30
CA GLN A 9 -19.55 16.06 -34.81
C GLN A 9 -18.44 16.58 -35.74
N LEU A 10 -17.15 16.26 -35.53
CA LEU A 10 -16.06 16.73 -36.41
C LEU A 10 -15.54 15.66 -37.40
N GLN A 11 -16.24 14.53 -37.51
CA GLN A 11 -15.86 13.46 -38.46
C GLN A 11 -15.96 13.86 -39.94
N HIS A 12 -16.62 14.99 -40.23
CA HIS A 12 -16.72 15.53 -41.59
C HIS A 12 -15.46 16.28 -42.06
N TYR A 13 -14.53 16.61 -41.14
CA TYR A 13 -13.22 17.14 -41.48
C TYR A 13 -12.19 16.00 -41.53
N GLU A 14 -11.54 15.84 -42.68
CA GLU A 14 -10.39 14.95 -42.80
C GLU A 14 -9.14 15.62 -42.21
N PRO A 15 -8.40 14.98 -41.30
CA PRO A 15 -7.21 15.57 -40.69
C PRO A 15 -6.08 15.76 -41.71
N ASP A 16 -5.63 17.00 -41.90
CA ASP A 16 -4.45 17.34 -42.69
C ASP A 16 -3.21 17.45 -41.78
N LEU A 17 -2.46 16.34 -41.71
CA LEU A 17 -1.23 16.25 -40.91
C LEU A 17 -0.04 16.97 -41.55
N THR A 18 -0.16 17.47 -42.78
CA THR A 18 0.91 18.25 -43.44
C THR A 18 1.01 19.66 -42.87
N VAL A 19 -0.04 20.15 -42.21
CA VAL A 19 -0.06 21.48 -41.59
C VAL A 19 0.89 21.51 -40.36
N PRO A 20 1.83 22.46 -40.28
CA PRO A 20 2.69 22.63 -39.11
C PRO A 20 1.89 22.92 -37.84
N THR A 21 2.37 22.46 -36.70
CA THR A 21 1.65 22.58 -35.41
C THR A 21 1.45 24.04 -35.01
N LYS A 22 2.49 24.87 -35.20
CA LYS A 22 2.39 26.33 -35.07
C LYS A 22 1.28 26.94 -35.91
N LYS A 23 1.15 26.52 -37.17
CA LYS A 23 0.13 27.02 -38.08
C LYS A 23 -1.27 26.60 -37.62
N ASN A 24 -1.46 25.34 -37.19
CA ASN A 24 -2.73 24.92 -36.61
C ASN A 24 -3.11 25.77 -35.38
N ILE A 25 -2.16 26.07 -34.50
CA ILE A 25 -2.42 26.93 -33.33
C ILE A 25 -2.82 28.35 -33.75
N GLU A 26 -2.10 28.93 -34.72
CA GLU A 26 -2.42 30.26 -35.27
C GLU A 26 -3.78 30.29 -35.96
N ASP A 27 -4.13 29.25 -36.74
CA ASP A 27 -5.42 29.13 -37.42
C ASP A 27 -6.58 28.95 -36.42
N ILE A 28 -6.37 28.22 -35.32
CA ILE A 28 -7.34 28.15 -34.20
C ILE A 28 -7.55 29.54 -33.60
N ILE A 29 -6.48 30.25 -33.21
CA ILE A 29 -6.58 31.57 -32.57
C ILE A 29 -7.27 32.57 -33.50
N ASN A 30 -6.77 32.70 -34.74
CA ASN A 30 -7.29 33.66 -35.71
C ASN A 30 -8.71 33.31 -36.16
N GLY A 31 -9.03 32.02 -36.30
CA GLY A 31 -10.36 31.56 -36.66
C GLY A 31 -11.37 31.89 -35.57
N ILE A 32 -11.04 31.69 -34.29
CA ILE A 32 -11.89 32.06 -33.17
C ILE A 32 -12.09 33.58 -33.11
N GLU A 33 -11.02 34.38 -33.25
CA GLU A 33 -11.10 35.84 -33.21
C GLU A 33 -11.98 36.43 -34.34
N LYS A 34 -12.05 35.75 -35.48
CA LYS A 34 -12.82 36.17 -36.66
C LYS A 34 -14.17 35.46 -36.81
N ASP A 35 -14.52 34.56 -35.89
CA ASP A 35 -15.69 33.66 -35.97
C ASP A 35 -15.74 32.84 -37.29
N ASP A 36 -14.57 32.44 -37.80
CA ASP A 36 -14.43 31.62 -39.01
C ASP A 36 -14.45 30.13 -38.66
N LYS A 37 -15.66 29.55 -38.58
CA LYS A 37 -15.88 28.16 -38.16
C LYS A 37 -15.10 27.12 -38.94
N PRO A 38 -15.15 27.10 -40.29
CA PRO A 38 -14.40 26.12 -41.07
C PRO A 38 -12.90 26.16 -40.81
N LEU A 39 -12.34 27.36 -40.57
CA LEU A 39 -10.92 27.53 -40.29
C LEU A 39 -10.54 26.90 -38.94
N TYR A 40 -11.22 27.30 -37.86
CA TYR A 40 -10.83 26.81 -36.53
C TYR A 40 -11.23 25.35 -36.30
N GLU A 41 -12.35 24.86 -36.83
CA GLU A 41 -12.77 23.46 -36.66
C GLU A 41 -11.80 22.49 -37.35
N GLN A 42 -11.39 22.79 -38.59
CA GLN A 42 -10.37 22.01 -39.29
C GLN A 42 -9.03 22.04 -38.55
N ALA A 43 -8.62 23.23 -38.07
CA ALA A 43 -7.36 23.38 -37.34
C ALA A 43 -7.37 22.65 -35.98
N LEU A 44 -8.52 22.63 -35.28
CA LEU A 44 -8.73 21.84 -34.06
C LEU A 44 -8.55 20.35 -34.34
N VAL A 45 -9.17 19.82 -35.40
CA VAL A 45 -9.03 18.40 -35.81
C VAL A 45 -7.58 18.06 -36.15
N ASN A 46 -6.93 18.90 -36.95
CA ASN A 46 -5.51 18.71 -37.32
C ASN A 46 -4.61 18.67 -36.09
N PHE A 47 -4.79 19.64 -35.19
CA PHE A 47 -4.01 19.73 -33.94
C PHE A 47 -4.25 18.49 -33.06
N LEU A 48 -5.51 18.10 -32.87
CA LEU A 48 -5.87 16.95 -32.05
C LEU A 48 -5.22 15.67 -32.54
N VAL A 49 -5.38 15.32 -33.81
CA VAL A 49 -4.85 14.05 -34.34
C VAL A 49 -3.33 14.02 -34.28
N LYS A 50 -2.69 15.16 -34.57
CA LYS A 50 -1.24 15.27 -34.63
C LYS A 50 -0.59 15.22 -33.24
N GLU A 51 -1.13 15.98 -32.29
CA GLU A 51 -0.51 16.19 -30.97
C GLU A 51 -1.12 15.33 -29.85
N TYR A 52 -2.06 14.43 -30.19
CA TYR A 52 -2.83 13.66 -29.20
C TYR A 52 -1.97 12.95 -28.15
N LYS A 53 -0.84 12.36 -28.57
CA LYS A 53 0.06 11.57 -27.72
C LYS A 53 1.28 12.36 -27.22
N GLU A 54 1.45 13.59 -27.67
CA GLU A 54 2.63 14.38 -27.35
C GLU A 54 2.51 14.99 -25.94
N PHE A 55 3.56 14.82 -25.15
CA PHE A 55 3.65 15.38 -23.79
C PHE A 55 4.46 16.67 -23.74
N ASP A 56 5.24 16.95 -24.78
CA ASP A 56 6.04 18.17 -24.89
C ASP A 56 5.92 18.76 -26.30
N ILE A 57 5.24 19.92 -26.41
CA ILE A 57 5.02 20.62 -27.67
C ILE A 57 5.84 21.91 -27.63
N ALA A 58 6.91 21.96 -28.43
CA ALA A 58 7.87 23.07 -28.40
C ALA A 58 7.24 24.41 -28.77
N GLU A 59 6.31 24.40 -29.73
CA GLU A 59 5.61 25.57 -30.23
C GLU A 59 4.78 26.28 -29.15
N LEU A 60 4.28 25.55 -28.14
CA LEU A 60 3.54 26.13 -27.02
C LEU A 60 4.45 26.90 -26.05
N LYS A 61 5.77 26.69 -26.11
CA LYS A 61 6.74 27.41 -25.29
C LYS A 61 7.21 28.71 -25.96
N GLU A 62 6.80 28.96 -27.20
CA GLU A 62 7.18 30.16 -27.95
C GLU A 62 6.29 31.36 -27.59
N GLY A 63 6.89 32.35 -26.92
CA GLY A 63 6.22 33.61 -26.63
C GLY A 63 4.94 33.45 -25.81
N ASP A 64 3.89 34.16 -26.22
CA ASP A 64 2.57 34.15 -25.55
C ASP A 64 1.53 33.27 -26.28
N ILE A 65 1.97 32.42 -27.21
CA ILE A 65 1.08 31.64 -28.09
C ILE A 65 0.15 30.74 -27.27
N ARG A 66 0.68 30.05 -26.26
CA ARG A 66 -0.11 29.18 -25.39
C ARG A 66 -1.18 29.95 -24.61
N ALA A 67 -0.87 31.14 -24.10
CA ALA A 67 -1.85 31.94 -23.37
C ALA A 67 -2.91 32.56 -24.29
N LYS A 68 -2.54 32.93 -25.52
CA LYS A 68 -3.50 33.36 -26.55
C LYS A 68 -4.44 32.23 -26.95
N LEU A 69 -3.89 31.04 -27.20
CA LEU A 69 -4.69 29.84 -27.49
C LEU A 69 -5.64 29.53 -26.33
N TRP A 70 -5.14 29.55 -25.09
CA TRP A 70 -5.96 29.30 -23.90
C TRP A 70 -7.12 30.30 -23.75
N ARG A 71 -6.85 31.59 -23.97
CA ARG A 71 -7.89 32.65 -23.93
C ARG A 71 -8.89 32.48 -25.07
N GLY A 72 -8.43 32.21 -26.29
CA GLY A 72 -9.28 31.95 -27.45
C GLY A 72 -10.22 30.78 -27.21
N LEU A 73 -9.69 29.65 -26.72
CA LEU A 73 -10.49 28.47 -26.39
C LEU A 73 -11.48 28.74 -25.24
N THR A 74 -11.12 29.56 -24.25
CA THR A 74 -12.04 29.96 -23.17
C THR A 74 -13.23 30.74 -23.74
N ASN A 75 -12.98 31.73 -24.59
CA ASN A 75 -14.03 32.54 -25.23
C ASN A 75 -14.93 31.68 -26.13
N LEU A 76 -14.32 30.74 -26.86
CA LEU A 76 -15.04 29.79 -27.70
C LEU A 76 -15.94 28.88 -26.85
N ALA A 77 -15.43 28.32 -25.76
CA ALA A 77 -16.20 27.46 -24.87
C ALA A 77 -17.32 28.19 -24.11
N ILE A 78 -17.23 29.51 -23.90
CA ILE A 78 -18.31 30.32 -23.34
C ILE A 78 -19.44 30.54 -24.35
N SER A 79 -19.11 30.68 -25.64
CA SER A 79 -20.06 31.05 -26.69
C SER A 79 -20.75 29.86 -27.37
N ILE A 80 -20.18 28.67 -27.28
CA ILE A 80 -20.69 27.45 -27.91
C ILE A 80 -21.73 26.76 -27.04
N ASN A 81 -22.83 26.31 -27.68
CA ASN A 81 -23.83 25.41 -27.08
C ASN A 81 -23.72 23.95 -27.56
N ASP A 82 -22.81 23.65 -28.49
CA ASP A 82 -22.58 22.31 -29.02
C ASP A 82 -21.66 21.48 -28.09
N ASN A 83 -22.23 20.44 -27.50
CA ASN A 83 -21.52 19.54 -26.59
C ASN A 83 -20.37 18.76 -27.25
N GLY A 84 -20.49 18.42 -28.54
CA GLY A 84 -19.45 17.69 -29.26
C GLY A 84 -18.23 18.56 -29.52
N LEU A 85 -18.46 19.80 -29.98
CA LEU A 85 -17.39 20.77 -30.16
C LEU A 85 -16.76 21.17 -28.81
N LEU A 86 -17.55 21.28 -27.73
CA LEU A 86 -17.01 21.48 -26.38
C LEU A 86 -16.12 20.32 -25.92
N GLY A 87 -16.47 19.06 -26.23
CA GLY A 87 -15.62 17.91 -25.97
C GLY A 87 -14.27 17.99 -26.69
N VAL A 88 -14.27 18.45 -27.95
CA VAL A 88 -13.05 18.70 -28.73
C VAL A 88 -12.22 19.82 -28.11
N VAL A 89 -12.84 20.94 -27.74
CA VAL A 89 -12.18 22.06 -27.08
C VAL A 89 -11.54 21.62 -25.75
N PHE A 90 -12.24 20.83 -24.93
CA PHE A 90 -11.65 20.27 -23.71
C PHE A 90 -10.53 19.28 -23.99
N THR A 91 -10.60 18.51 -25.07
CA THR A 91 -9.47 17.65 -25.47
C THR A 91 -8.23 18.49 -25.82
N VAL A 92 -8.40 19.63 -26.49
CA VAL A 92 -7.28 20.57 -26.75
C VAL A 92 -6.77 21.17 -25.45
N PHE A 93 -7.64 21.62 -24.54
CA PHE A 93 -7.24 22.04 -23.20
C PHE A 93 -6.45 20.95 -22.46
N ARG A 94 -6.82 19.67 -22.62
CA ARG A 94 -6.14 18.54 -21.98
C ARG A 94 -4.72 18.39 -22.52
N ILE A 95 -4.52 18.51 -23.83
CA ILE A 95 -3.19 18.44 -24.46
C ILE A 95 -2.33 19.60 -23.97
N ILE A 96 -2.82 20.83 -24.07
CA ILE A 96 -2.03 22.03 -23.72
C ILE A 96 -1.86 22.21 -22.20
N SER A 97 -2.56 21.46 -21.35
CA SER A 97 -2.39 21.46 -19.89
C SER A 97 -1.38 20.43 -19.37
N ARG A 98 -0.86 19.54 -20.24
CA ARG A 98 0.19 18.56 -19.88
C ARG A 98 1.50 19.25 -19.47
N ASP A 99 1.85 20.33 -20.15
CA ASP A 99 3.05 21.11 -19.82
C ASP A 99 2.83 21.88 -18.51
N LYS A 100 3.68 21.59 -17.53
CA LYS A 100 3.64 22.19 -16.19
C LYS A 100 3.96 23.69 -16.20
N ALA A 101 4.74 24.18 -17.16
CA ALA A 101 5.08 25.59 -17.24
C ALA A 101 3.81 26.44 -17.37
N SER A 102 3.76 27.62 -16.76
CA SER A 102 2.69 28.63 -16.95
C SER A 102 1.24 28.24 -16.63
N VAL A 103 0.92 27.01 -16.17
CA VAL A 103 -0.48 26.63 -15.85
C VAL A 103 -1.11 27.59 -14.83
N ASN A 104 -0.36 27.99 -13.79
CA ASN A 104 -0.85 28.94 -12.78
C ASN A 104 -1.27 30.29 -13.36
N SER A 105 -0.59 30.77 -14.40
CA SER A 105 -0.93 32.04 -15.06
C SER A 105 -2.07 31.91 -16.07
N LEU A 106 -2.36 30.70 -16.54
CA LEU A 106 -3.40 30.44 -17.54
C LEU A 106 -4.78 30.21 -16.92
N VAL A 107 -4.83 29.61 -15.74
CA VAL A 107 -6.08 29.26 -15.07
C VAL A 107 -6.65 30.47 -14.32
N SER A 108 -7.66 31.12 -14.91
CA SER A 108 -8.46 32.15 -14.25
C SER A 108 -9.65 31.55 -13.48
N GLU A 109 -10.22 32.31 -12.54
CA GLU A 109 -11.45 31.93 -11.83
C GLU A 109 -12.65 31.75 -12.80
N GLU A 110 -12.69 32.54 -13.87
CA GLU A 110 -13.70 32.43 -14.93
C GLU A 110 -13.57 31.10 -15.68
N TRP A 111 -12.35 30.74 -16.10
CA TRP A 111 -12.10 29.45 -16.75
C TRP A 111 -12.42 28.28 -15.83
N LEU A 112 -12.06 28.38 -14.55
CA LEU A 112 -12.33 27.33 -13.57
C LEU A 112 -13.85 27.14 -13.39
N SER A 113 -14.59 28.24 -13.29
CA SER A 113 -16.06 28.23 -13.22
C SER A 113 -16.69 27.61 -14.46
N LEU A 114 -16.16 27.93 -15.65
CA LEU A 114 -16.58 27.37 -16.93
C LEU A 114 -16.40 25.84 -16.97
N VAL A 115 -15.23 25.35 -16.54
CA VAL A 115 -14.95 23.90 -16.49
C VAL A 115 -15.89 23.22 -15.50
N ILE A 116 -16.02 23.74 -14.27
CA ILE A 116 -16.91 23.20 -13.23
C ILE A 116 -18.36 23.10 -13.71
N GLN A 117 -18.85 24.14 -14.40
CA GLN A 117 -20.20 24.15 -14.97
C GLN A 117 -20.35 23.08 -16.05
N ASN A 118 -19.41 22.99 -16.99
CA ASN A 118 -19.51 22.07 -18.12
C ASN A 118 -19.38 20.59 -17.72
N ILE A 119 -18.64 20.28 -16.66
CA ILE A 119 -18.58 18.93 -16.11
C ILE A 119 -19.76 18.60 -15.19
N GLY A 120 -20.70 19.53 -14.96
CA GLY A 120 -21.92 19.32 -14.17
C GLY A 120 -21.72 19.29 -12.66
N LEU A 121 -20.61 19.86 -12.13
CA LEU A 121 -20.36 19.88 -10.68
C LEU A 121 -21.29 20.84 -9.91
N ASN A 122 -21.94 21.78 -10.60
CA ASN A 122 -22.94 22.67 -10.01
C ASN A 122 -24.35 22.06 -9.99
N ASP A 123 -24.56 20.94 -10.68
CA ASP A 123 -25.90 20.40 -10.93
C ASP A 123 -26.35 19.53 -9.77
N LYS A 124 -27.37 19.98 -9.04
CA LYS A 124 -27.87 19.28 -7.84
C LYS A 124 -28.37 17.86 -8.13
N SER A 125 -28.94 17.63 -9.31
CA SER A 125 -29.44 16.31 -9.74
C SER A 125 -28.50 15.57 -10.69
N PHE A 126 -27.40 16.20 -11.11
CA PHE A 126 -26.42 15.66 -12.07
C PHE A 126 -27.03 14.83 -13.21
N ASN A 127 -27.84 15.48 -14.04
CA ASN A 127 -28.44 14.84 -15.21
C ASN A 127 -27.47 14.95 -16.40
N TYR A 128 -27.15 13.83 -17.02
CA TYR A 128 -26.33 13.76 -18.24
C TYR A 128 -26.88 12.68 -19.18
N ASP A 129 -26.52 12.79 -20.44
CA ASP A 129 -26.87 11.90 -21.54
C ASP A 129 -25.59 11.44 -22.29
N GLU A 130 -25.74 10.62 -23.32
CA GLU A 130 -24.61 10.14 -24.12
C GLU A 130 -23.89 11.31 -24.83
N ASP A 131 -24.62 12.35 -25.26
CA ASP A 131 -24.08 13.51 -25.96
C ASP A 131 -23.18 14.38 -25.07
N THR A 132 -23.49 14.45 -23.77
CA THR A 132 -22.73 15.22 -22.77
C THR A 132 -21.61 14.44 -22.11
N LEU A 133 -21.63 13.09 -22.16
CA LEU A 133 -20.65 12.23 -21.50
C LEU A 133 -19.21 12.52 -21.93
N CYS A 134 -18.97 12.64 -23.24
CA CYS A 134 -17.63 12.94 -23.79
C CYS A 134 -17.09 14.29 -23.28
N LYS A 135 -17.95 15.32 -23.27
CA LYS A 135 -17.61 16.66 -22.75
C LYS A 135 -17.25 16.61 -21.27
N ILE A 136 -18.04 15.89 -20.46
CA ILE A 136 -17.81 15.75 -19.02
C ILE A 136 -16.48 15.04 -18.76
N GLU A 137 -16.24 13.92 -19.45
CA GLU A 137 -15.01 13.13 -19.29
C GLU A 137 -13.76 13.96 -19.64
N GLU A 138 -13.74 14.62 -20.79
CA GLU A 138 -12.61 15.45 -21.19
C GLU A 138 -12.43 16.65 -20.25
N GLY A 139 -13.52 17.29 -19.82
CA GLY A 139 -13.46 18.36 -18.82
C GLY A 139 -12.89 17.91 -17.48
N GLN A 140 -13.22 16.69 -17.00
CA GLN A 140 -12.64 16.12 -15.78
C GLN A 140 -11.14 15.85 -15.94
N LYS A 141 -10.71 15.34 -17.11
CA LYS A 141 -9.27 15.14 -17.41
C LYS A 141 -8.50 16.46 -17.44
N VAL A 142 -9.10 17.51 -18.02
CA VAL A 142 -8.53 18.87 -18.02
C VAL A 142 -8.36 19.39 -16.60
N LEU A 143 -9.41 19.27 -15.77
CA LEU A 143 -9.38 19.69 -14.38
C LEU A 143 -8.31 18.93 -13.58
N TRP A 144 -8.16 17.62 -13.83
CA TRP A 144 -7.12 16.81 -13.22
C TRP A 144 -5.72 17.32 -13.59
N ASN A 145 -5.45 17.57 -14.88
CA ASN A 145 -4.15 18.07 -15.34
C ASN A 145 -3.80 19.42 -14.69
N THR A 146 -4.76 20.36 -14.65
CA THR A 146 -4.51 21.69 -14.11
C THR A 146 -4.25 21.66 -12.60
N LEU A 147 -5.01 20.86 -11.85
CA LEU A 147 -4.78 20.66 -10.42
C LEU A 147 -3.46 19.93 -10.14
N PHE A 148 -3.12 18.91 -10.92
CA PHE A 148 -1.87 18.16 -10.76
C PHE A 148 -0.64 19.05 -10.98
N ASN A 149 -0.71 19.97 -11.95
CA ASN A 149 0.38 20.87 -12.28
C ASN A 149 0.42 22.16 -11.45
N SER A 150 -0.63 22.48 -10.69
CA SER A 150 -0.75 23.71 -9.92
C SER A 150 -1.02 23.49 -8.44
N LYS A 151 0.04 23.62 -7.62
CA LYS A 151 -0.11 23.59 -6.16
C LYS A 151 -1.01 24.72 -5.63
N GLU A 152 -0.95 25.90 -6.25
CA GLU A 152 -1.77 27.06 -5.88
C GLU A 152 -3.27 26.77 -6.05
N LEU A 153 -3.66 26.12 -7.15
CA LEU A 153 -5.05 25.72 -7.36
C LEU A 153 -5.51 24.66 -6.37
N VAL A 154 -4.63 23.71 -6.00
CA VAL A 154 -4.93 22.71 -4.97
C VAL A 154 -5.16 23.40 -3.61
N GLU A 155 -4.34 24.38 -3.23
CA GLU A 155 -4.53 25.12 -1.99
C GLU A 155 -5.84 25.95 -2.01
N LYS A 156 -6.13 26.61 -3.14
CA LYS A 156 -7.40 27.34 -3.36
C LYS A 156 -8.63 26.43 -3.40
N SER A 157 -8.47 25.14 -3.68
CA SER A 157 -9.58 24.18 -3.72
C SER A 157 -10.33 24.05 -2.38
N VAL A 158 -9.65 24.39 -1.28
CA VAL A 158 -10.24 24.43 0.07
C VAL A 158 -11.30 25.53 0.18
N THR A 159 -11.21 26.62 -0.58
CA THR A 159 -12.11 27.78 -0.45
C THR A 159 -13.01 28.00 -1.66
N ASN A 160 -12.63 27.51 -2.83
CA ASN A 160 -13.39 27.73 -4.07
C ASN A 160 -14.58 26.77 -4.27
N GLY A 161 -14.82 25.87 -3.33
CA GLY A 161 -15.98 24.96 -3.32
C GLY A 161 -15.85 23.73 -4.22
N ILE A 162 -14.72 23.50 -4.91
CA ILE A 162 -14.54 22.33 -5.79
C ILE A 162 -14.67 21.03 -5.00
N VAL A 163 -14.07 20.97 -3.81
CA VAL A 163 -14.07 19.77 -2.96
C VAL A 163 -15.51 19.42 -2.55
N GLU A 164 -16.30 20.40 -2.10
CA GLU A 164 -17.69 20.21 -1.72
C GLU A 164 -18.54 19.75 -2.89
N LYS A 165 -18.36 20.35 -4.07
CA LYS A 165 -19.10 19.96 -5.28
C LYS A 165 -18.80 18.53 -5.70
N LEU A 166 -17.52 18.11 -5.66
CA LEU A 166 -17.12 16.73 -5.94
C LEU A 166 -17.76 15.76 -4.96
N ILE A 167 -17.65 16.00 -3.65
CA ILE A 167 -18.23 15.12 -2.63
C ILE A 167 -19.76 15.07 -2.73
N ASN A 168 -20.42 16.20 -3.00
CA ASN A 168 -21.87 16.25 -3.19
C ASN A 168 -22.31 15.44 -4.42
N ARG A 169 -21.56 15.48 -5.52
CA ARG A 169 -21.84 14.62 -6.67
C ARG A 169 -21.63 13.14 -6.34
N ILE A 170 -20.57 12.79 -5.61
CA ILE A 170 -20.30 11.40 -5.21
C ILE A 170 -21.43 10.84 -4.33
N LYS A 171 -22.00 11.66 -3.44
CA LYS A 171 -23.18 11.27 -2.63
C LYS A 171 -24.39 10.84 -3.47
N LEU A 172 -24.49 11.29 -4.73
CA LEU A 172 -25.59 10.92 -5.62
C LEU A 172 -25.51 9.47 -6.11
N TYR A 173 -24.34 8.82 -6.05
CA TYR A 173 -24.14 7.47 -6.59
C TYR A 173 -25.00 6.40 -5.89
N GLU A 174 -25.40 6.63 -4.65
CA GLU A 174 -26.31 5.72 -3.92
C GLU A 174 -27.72 5.68 -4.54
N ASN A 175 -28.14 6.79 -5.13
CA ASN A 175 -29.51 7.00 -5.59
C ASN A 175 -29.63 6.97 -7.12
N PHE A 176 -28.55 7.29 -7.84
CA PHE A 176 -28.55 7.42 -9.29
C PHE A 176 -27.39 6.63 -9.91
N HIS A 177 -27.69 5.95 -11.01
CA HIS A 177 -26.67 5.24 -11.78
C HIS A 177 -25.79 6.23 -12.56
N VAL A 178 -24.57 6.43 -12.09
CA VAL A 178 -23.55 7.25 -12.77
C VAL A 178 -22.55 6.36 -13.50
N SER A 179 -22.13 6.78 -14.70
CA SER A 179 -21.15 6.06 -15.52
C SER A 179 -19.83 5.84 -14.77
N ASP A 180 -19.29 4.62 -14.85
CA ASP A 180 -18.02 4.26 -14.21
C ASP A 180 -16.86 5.17 -14.63
N THR A 181 -16.90 5.73 -15.84
CA THR A 181 -15.90 6.70 -16.31
C THR A 181 -15.96 8.01 -15.51
N ILE A 182 -17.16 8.53 -15.23
CA ILE A 182 -17.35 9.75 -14.45
C ILE A 182 -16.94 9.48 -12.99
N LYS A 183 -17.39 8.34 -12.43
CA LYS A 183 -17.02 7.89 -11.08
C LYS A 183 -15.50 7.83 -10.92
N TYR A 184 -14.80 7.25 -11.89
CA TYR A 184 -13.35 7.11 -11.87
C TYR A 184 -12.66 8.48 -11.74
N TYR A 185 -13.00 9.44 -12.60
CA TYR A 185 -12.35 10.75 -12.56
C TYR A 185 -12.75 11.59 -11.34
N ASP A 186 -13.97 11.45 -10.83
CA ASP A 186 -14.39 12.11 -9.58
C ASP A 186 -13.54 11.67 -8.40
N ILE A 187 -13.43 10.36 -8.22
CA ILE A 187 -12.64 9.79 -7.14
C ILE A 187 -11.15 10.05 -7.36
N LYS A 188 -10.67 10.03 -8.59
CA LYS A 188 -9.28 10.36 -8.92
C LYS A 188 -8.94 11.82 -8.60
N LEU A 189 -9.88 12.75 -8.79
CA LEU A 189 -9.73 14.15 -8.37
C LEU A 189 -9.69 14.26 -6.84
N VAL A 190 -10.56 13.53 -6.13
CA VAL A 190 -10.54 13.46 -4.65
C VAL A 190 -9.21 12.89 -4.15
N PHE A 191 -8.72 11.80 -4.76
CA PHE A 191 -7.42 11.20 -4.46
C PHE A 191 -6.29 12.22 -4.67
N LEU A 192 -6.25 12.89 -5.83
CA LEU A 192 -5.23 13.90 -6.14
C LEU A 192 -5.21 15.04 -5.13
N LEU A 193 -6.38 15.65 -4.86
CA LEU A 193 -6.49 16.78 -3.96
C LEU A 193 -6.12 16.41 -2.52
N SER A 194 -6.55 15.24 -2.05
CA SER A 194 -6.21 14.71 -0.73
C SER A 194 -4.73 14.33 -0.61
N ALA A 195 -4.11 13.82 -1.69
CA ALA A 195 -2.68 13.52 -1.70
C ALA A 195 -1.83 14.80 -1.59
N LEU A 196 -2.22 15.87 -2.30
CA LEU A 196 -1.42 17.09 -2.45
C LEU A 196 -1.66 18.12 -1.33
N SER A 197 -2.75 18.05 -0.57
CA SER A 197 -3.06 19.03 0.49
C SER A 197 -3.61 18.40 1.76
N ILE A 198 -2.91 18.65 2.88
CA ILE A 198 -3.38 18.27 4.23
C ILE A 198 -4.69 19.01 4.57
N ALA A 199 -4.83 20.28 4.18
CA ALA A 199 -6.03 21.05 4.46
C ALA A 199 -7.26 20.48 3.75
N VAL A 200 -7.09 20.01 2.50
CA VAL A 200 -8.16 19.32 1.78
C VAL A 200 -8.50 17.99 2.45
N ARG A 201 -7.50 17.22 2.90
CA ARG A 201 -7.76 15.97 3.66
C ARG A 201 -8.62 16.21 4.89
N THR A 202 -8.22 17.15 5.74
CA THR A 202 -8.97 17.48 6.95
C THR A 202 -10.40 17.88 6.58
N LYS A 203 -10.58 18.76 5.58
CA LYS A 203 -11.92 19.19 5.14
C LYS A 203 -12.80 18.03 4.66
N ILE A 204 -12.25 17.10 3.87
CA ILE A 204 -12.99 15.93 3.39
C ILE A 204 -13.38 15.03 4.58
N GLU A 205 -12.45 14.78 5.48
CA GLU A 205 -12.64 13.93 6.66
C GLU A 205 -13.67 14.53 7.64
N THR A 206 -13.48 15.77 8.07
CA THR A 206 -14.26 16.38 9.16
C THR A 206 -15.54 17.07 8.70
N ASP A 207 -15.48 17.83 7.60
CA ASP A 207 -16.57 18.74 7.23
C ASP A 207 -17.57 18.10 6.27
N LEU A 208 -17.12 17.10 5.50
CA LEU A 208 -17.90 16.52 4.40
C LEU A 208 -18.32 15.07 4.61
N ASP A 209 -17.95 14.47 5.74
CA ASP A 209 -18.16 13.06 6.09
C ASP A 209 -17.59 12.10 5.04
N GLY A 210 -16.39 12.44 4.54
CA GLY A 210 -15.77 11.78 3.40
C GLY A 210 -15.51 10.29 3.59
N LEU A 211 -15.29 9.84 4.83
CA LEU A 211 -15.14 8.41 5.14
C LEU A 211 -16.43 7.65 4.79
N THR A 212 -17.59 8.07 5.30
CA THR A 212 -18.89 7.45 4.98
C THR A 212 -19.17 7.49 3.49
N VAL A 213 -18.91 8.64 2.84
CA VAL A 213 -19.17 8.82 1.41
C VAL A 213 -18.34 7.86 0.56
N LEU A 214 -17.03 7.75 0.83
CA LEU A 214 -16.17 6.85 0.05
C LEU A 214 -16.45 5.37 0.37
N ILE A 215 -16.86 5.04 1.60
CA ILE A 215 -17.37 3.72 1.95
C ILE A 215 -18.60 3.38 1.11
N SER A 216 -19.53 4.33 0.93
CA SER A 216 -20.73 4.09 0.14
C SER A 216 -20.47 3.91 -1.34
N VAL A 217 -19.45 4.59 -1.90
CA VAL A 217 -18.96 4.31 -3.26
C VAL A 217 -18.55 2.84 -3.41
N LEU A 218 -17.77 2.31 -2.46
CA LEU A 218 -17.37 0.90 -2.46
C LEU A 218 -18.57 -0.04 -2.38
N LYS A 219 -19.61 0.30 -1.60
CA LYS A 219 -20.87 -0.47 -1.54
C LYS A 219 -21.62 -0.46 -2.86
N VAL A 220 -21.74 0.70 -3.50
CA VAL A 220 -22.43 0.87 -4.79
C VAL A 220 -21.76 -0.01 -5.85
N ILE A 221 -20.43 0.03 -5.95
CA ILE A 221 -19.68 -0.79 -6.92
C ILE A 221 -19.92 -2.29 -6.70
N LEU A 222 -19.88 -2.77 -5.44
CA LEU A 222 -20.17 -4.18 -5.14
C LEU A 222 -21.60 -4.56 -5.49
N LYS A 223 -22.56 -3.67 -5.24
CA LYS A 223 -23.98 -3.89 -5.57
C LYS A 223 -24.17 -3.98 -7.09
N GLU A 224 -23.63 -3.04 -7.85
CA GLU A 224 -23.67 -3.03 -9.32
C GLU A 224 -22.99 -4.27 -9.92
N ALA A 225 -21.87 -4.72 -9.34
CA ALA A 225 -21.20 -5.95 -9.76
C ALA A 225 -22.02 -7.21 -9.44
N ALA A 226 -22.74 -7.23 -8.31
CA ALA A 226 -23.59 -8.35 -7.93
C ALA A 226 -24.87 -8.45 -8.77
N GLU A 227 -25.47 -7.32 -9.16
CA GLU A 227 -26.67 -7.29 -10.03
C GLU A 227 -26.40 -7.90 -11.42
N GLY A 228 -25.15 -7.85 -11.90
CA GLY A 228 -24.74 -8.48 -13.16
C GLY A 228 -24.68 -10.02 -13.10
N ILE A 229 -24.68 -10.63 -11.92
CA ILE A 229 -24.56 -12.08 -11.72
C ILE A 229 -25.85 -12.58 -11.05
N ALA A 230 -26.66 -13.33 -11.78
CA ALA A 230 -27.97 -13.85 -11.33
C ALA A 230 -27.91 -14.86 -10.15
N GLN A 231 -26.80 -14.94 -9.40
CA GLN A 231 -26.57 -15.86 -8.30
C GLN A 231 -25.97 -15.13 -7.09
N SER A 232 -26.81 -14.81 -6.11
CA SER A 232 -26.52 -14.03 -4.89
C SER A 232 -25.55 -14.70 -3.89
N HIS A 233 -24.96 -15.85 -4.24
CA HIS A 233 -24.15 -16.65 -3.33
C HIS A 233 -22.67 -16.76 -3.70
N LEU A 234 -22.28 -16.25 -4.88
CA LEU A 234 -20.90 -16.23 -5.34
C LEU A 234 -20.23 -14.88 -5.02
N PRO A 235 -18.89 -14.86 -4.82
CA PRO A 235 -18.16 -13.60 -4.70
C PRO A 235 -18.34 -12.73 -5.94
N ALA A 236 -18.36 -11.40 -5.75
CA ALA A 236 -18.51 -10.47 -6.85
C ALA A 236 -17.35 -10.59 -7.85
N VAL A 237 -17.66 -10.45 -9.14
CA VAL A 237 -16.68 -10.35 -10.23
C VAL A 237 -16.72 -8.93 -10.77
N LEU A 238 -15.61 -8.19 -10.66
CA LEU A 238 -15.53 -6.82 -11.11
C LEU A 238 -14.95 -6.75 -12.53
N ASP A 239 -15.61 -5.98 -13.38
CA ASP A 239 -15.01 -5.55 -14.64
C ASP A 239 -13.86 -4.56 -14.40
N ASP A 240 -13.05 -4.31 -15.44
CA ASP A 240 -11.86 -3.47 -15.33
C ASP A 240 -12.19 -2.04 -14.89
N LYS A 241 -13.34 -1.48 -15.32
CA LYS A 241 -13.74 -0.12 -14.96
C LYS A 241 -14.13 -0.04 -13.48
N LYS A 242 -14.93 -0.98 -13.00
CA LYS A 242 -15.33 -1.07 -11.59
C LYS A 242 -14.13 -1.33 -10.68
N ALA A 243 -13.20 -2.19 -11.10
CA ALA A 243 -11.95 -2.41 -10.39
C ALA A 243 -11.11 -1.12 -10.30
N ASP A 244 -11.08 -0.31 -11.37
CA ASP A 244 -10.39 0.98 -11.38
C ASP A 244 -11.03 2.02 -10.47
N VAL A 245 -12.35 2.14 -10.46
CA VAL A 245 -13.05 3.02 -9.52
C VAL A 245 -12.76 2.58 -8.09
N ALA A 246 -12.88 1.28 -7.77
CA ALA A 246 -12.60 0.75 -6.44
C ALA A 246 -11.16 1.03 -6.00
N SER A 247 -10.17 0.81 -6.88
CA SER A 247 -8.76 1.10 -6.61
C SER A 247 -8.53 2.59 -6.29
N GLU A 248 -9.09 3.51 -7.07
CA GLU A 248 -8.99 4.94 -6.77
C GLU A 248 -9.72 5.32 -5.47
N THR A 249 -10.85 4.68 -5.16
CA THR A 249 -11.58 4.90 -3.90
C THR A 249 -10.77 4.44 -2.70
N LEU A 250 -10.10 3.28 -2.79
CA LEU A 250 -9.22 2.78 -1.74
C LEU A 250 -8.01 3.71 -1.50
N LYS A 251 -7.44 4.28 -2.56
CA LYS A 251 -6.35 5.27 -2.44
C LYS A 251 -6.82 6.58 -1.82
N ALA A 252 -8.00 7.06 -2.21
CA ALA A 252 -8.61 8.25 -1.58
C ALA A 252 -8.90 8.01 -0.09
N LEU A 253 -9.46 6.84 0.25
CA LEU A 253 -9.66 6.40 1.64
C LEU A 253 -8.35 6.32 2.40
N PHE A 254 -7.29 5.78 1.80
CA PHE A 254 -5.97 5.72 2.43
C PHE A 254 -5.49 7.12 2.81
N ASN A 255 -5.58 8.09 1.89
CA ASN A 255 -5.13 9.46 2.13
C ASN A 255 -5.87 10.12 3.30
N ILE A 256 -7.20 9.98 3.37
CA ILE A 256 -8.00 10.63 4.42
C ILE A 256 -7.88 9.92 5.78
N THR A 257 -7.57 8.62 5.78
CA THR A 257 -7.42 7.82 7.02
C THR A 257 -6.00 7.86 7.60
N LEU A 258 -5.08 8.64 7.03
CA LEU A 258 -3.69 8.76 7.54
C LEU A 258 -3.61 9.28 8.98
N LYS A 259 -4.66 9.94 9.47
CA LYS A 259 -4.80 10.30 10.88
C LYS A 259 -5.84 9.39 11.50
N ILE A 260 -5.44 8.59 12.49
CA ILE A 260 -6.39 7.74 13.21
C ILE A 260 -7.08 8.60 14.28
N SER A 261 -8.33 8.97 14.03
CA SER A 261 -9.24 9.43 15.10
C SER A 261 -9.86 8.20 15.77
N MET A 262 -9.73 8.10 17.10
CA MET A 262 -10.26 7.00 17.91
C MET A 262 -11.61 7.34 18.57
N GLU A 263 -12.37 8.24 17.95
CA GLU A 263 -13.73 8.57 18.38
C GLU A 263 -14.71 7.41 18.08
N ASP A 264 -15.72 7.22 18.92
CA ASP A 264 -16.67 6.08 18.81
C ASP A 264 -17.37 6.01 17.44
N GLN A 265 -17.75 7.16 16.88
CA GLN A 265 -18.34 7.24 15.54
C GLN A 265 -17.38 6.75 14.44
N CYS A 266 -16.10 7.10 14.57
CA CYS A 266 -15.07 6.63 13.65
C CYS A 266 -14.91 5.11 13.72
N VAL A 267 -15.01 4.51 14.92
CA VAL A 267 -14.92 3.06 15.10
C VAL A 267 -16.02 2.31 14.34
N GLN A 268 -17.26 2.81 14.36
CA GLN A 268 -18.36 2.18 13.61
C GLN A 268 -18.09 2.26 12.10
N GLN A 269 -17.65 3.41 11.59
CA GLN A 269 -17.31 3.59 10.18
C GLN A 269 -16.16 2.67 9.74
N TYR A 270 -15.12 2.53 10.57
CA TYR A 270 -14.03 1.59 10.31
C TYR A 270 -14.46 0.13 10.35
N THR A 271 -15.37 -0.24 11.25
CA THR A 271 -15.95 -1.59 11.34
C THR A 271 -16.70 -1.93 10.05
N GLU A 272 -17.55 -1.01 9.58
CA GLU A 272 -18.25 -1.14 8.29
C GLU A 272 -17.27 -1.25 7.11
N LEU A 273 -16.25 -0.38 7.09
CA LEU A 273 -15.20 -0.40 6.06
C LEU A 273 -14.52 -1.77 6.02
N VAL A 274 -14.09 -2.34 7.15
CA VAL A 274 -13.44 -3.66 7.16
C VAL A 274 -14.36 -4.75 6.63
N GLY A 275 -15.66 -4.72 6.98
CA GLY A 275 -16.63 -5.65 6.43
C GLY A 275 -16.75 -5.57 4.90
N ILE A 276 -16.60 -4.38 4.32
CA ILE A 276 -16.58 -4.17 2.86
C ILE A 276 -15.26 -4.62 2.26
N LEU A 277 -14.12 -4.25 2.86
CA LEU A 277 -12.80 -4.69 2.42
C LEU A 277 -12.67 -6.21 2.40
N ARG A 278 -13.28 -6.89 3.38
CA ARG A 278 -13.42 -8.35 3.40
C ARG A 278 -14.08 -8.86 2.13
N ASN A 279 -15.17 -8.25 1.69
CA ASN A 279 -15.88 -8.65 0.47
C ASN A 279 -15.02 -8.41 -0.79
N TYR A 280 -14.27 -7.32 -0.85
CA TYR A 280 -13.33 -7.06 -1.95
C TYR A 280 -12.14 -8.03 -1.97
N LEU A 281 -11.65 -8.49 -0.80
CA LEU A 281 -10.60 -9.52 -0.72
C LEU A 281 -11.08 -10.88 -1.26
N LEU A 282 -12.39 -11.16 -1.14
CA LEU A 282 -13.03 -12.35 -1.69
C LEU A 282 -13.44 -12.18 -3.17
N ALA A 283 -13.54 -10.94 -3.65
CA ALA A 283 -13.92 -10.65 -5.01
C ALA A 283 -12.79 -11.00 -5.99
N SER A 284 -13.17 -11.24 -7.24
CA SER A 284 -12.24 -11.43 -8.35
C SER A 284 -12.45 -10.32 -9.39
N THR A 285 -11.42 -10.07 -10.20
CA THR A 285 -11.54 -9.16 -11.35
C THR A 285 -11.26 -9.93 -12.63
N ILE A 286 -11.54 -9.33 -13.80
CA ILE A 286 -11.31 -9.97 -15.11
C ILE A 286 -9.85 -10.40 -15.28
N THR A 287 -8.90 -9.62 -14.76
CA THR A 287 -7.47 -9.88 -14.91
C THR A 287 -6.79 -10.14 -13.58
N LEU A 288 -5.77 -11.00 -13.59
CA LEU A 288 -5.01 -11.30 -12.39
C LEU A 288 -4.29 -10.04 -11.86
N ASP A 289 -3.74 -9.21 -12.74
CA ASP A 289 -3.03 -7.98 -12.39
C ASP A 289 -3.92 -6.99 -11.63
N LYS A 290 -5.16 -6.76 -12.09
CA LYS A 290 -6.13 -5.90 -11.39
C LYS A 290 -6.51 -6.48 -10.02
N THR A 291 -6.64 -7.81 -9.93
CA THR A 291 -6.89 -8.49 -8.65
C THR A 291 -5.75 -8.25 -7.66
N TRP A 292 -4.49 -8.34 -8.11
CA TRP A 292 -3.32 -8.05 -7.27
C TRP A 292 -3.21 -6.58 -6.88
N GLN A 293 -3.52 -5.66 -7.80
CA GLN A 293 -3.55 -4.22 -7.52
C GLN A 293 -4.61 -3.90 -6.46
N LEU A 294 -5.81 -4.43 -6.61
CA LEU A 294 -6.91 -4.24 -5.66
C LEU A 294 -6.53 -4.77 -4.26
N ARG A 295 -5.97 -5.98 -4.18
CA ARG A 295 -5.47 -6.55 -2.90
C ARG A 295 -4.40 -5.68 -2.26
N ASN A 296 -3.47 -5.14 -3.06
CA ASN A 296 -2.43 -4.22 -2.59
C ASN A 296 -3.02 -2.95 -1.99
N ASP A 297 -3.99 -2.33 -2.67
CA ASP A 297 -4.65 -1.11 -2.19
C ASP A 297 -5.45 -1.37 -0.91
N ILE A 298 -6.11 -2.53 -0.79
CA ILE A 298 -6.81 -2.94 0.44
C ILE A 298 -5.82 -3.13 1.59
N ILE A 299 -4.70 -3.83 1.38
CA ILE A 299 -3.68 -4.06 2.41
C ILE A 299 -3.11 -2.73 2.88
N ASN A 300 -2.82 -1.80 1.97
CA ASN A 300 -2.38 -0.45 2.30
C ASN A 300 -3.42 0.28 3.15
N LEU A 301 -4.71 0.23 2.79
CA LEU A 301 -5.76 0.86 3.59
C LEU A 301 -5.88 0.24 4.99
N LEU A 302 -5.77 -1.08 5.12
CA LEU A 302 -5.84 -1.77 6.41
C LEU A 302 -4.73 -1.34 7.38
N THR A 303 -3.59 -0.80 6.91
CA THR A 303 -2.56 -0.26 7.81
C THR A 303 -3.07 0.89 8.65
N ASN A 304 -4.02 1.67 8.12
CA ASN A 304 -4.59 2.85 8.80
C ASN A 304 -5.78 2.51 9.70
N VAL A 305 -6.44 1.36 9.48
CA VAL A 305 -7.65 0.96 10.22
C VAL A 305 -7.33 0.53 11.66
N PRO A 306 -8.06 0.97 12.71
CA PRO A 306 -7.84 0.49 14.09
C PRO A 306 -7.87 -1.04 14.22
N ALA A 307 -6.93 -1.61 14.97
CA ALA A 307 -6.77 -3.07 15.07
C ALA A 307 -7.99 -3.78 15.67
N LEU A 308 -8.77 -3.09 16.51
CA LEU A 308 -10.04 -3.60 17.07
C LEU A 308 -11.08 -3.93 15.99
N CYS A 309 -11.06 -3.26 14.84
CA CYS A 309 -12.00 -3.50 13.74
C CYS A 309 -11.64 -4.75 12.92
N TYR A 310 -10.46 -5.34 13.12
CA TYR A 310 -10.01 -6.49 12.33
C TYR A 310 -10.87 -7.75 12.57
N VAL A 311 -11.63 -7.80 13.66
CA VAL A 311 -12.61 -8.88 13.90
C VAL A 311 -13.56 -9.06 12.72
N GLU A 312 -13.89 -7.98 12.00
CA GLU A 312 -14.74 -7.99 10.81
C GLU A 312 -14.09 -8.66 9.58
N LEU A 313 -12.79 -8.96 9.59
CA LEU A 313 -12.17 -9.80 8.55
C LEU A 313 -12.58 -11.27 8.69
N LEU A 314 -13.01 -11.69 9.89
CA LEU A 314 -13.46 -13.05 10.14
C LEU A 314 -14.89 -13.25 9.66
N MET A 315 -15.18 -14.47 9.22
CA MET A 315 -16.54 -14.90 8.94
C MET A 315 -16.83 -16.15 9.76
N PRO A 316 -18.07 -16.32 10.27
CA PRO A 316 -18.46 -17.60 10.85
C PRO A 316 -18.41 -18.69 9.78
N VAL A 317 -18.07 -19.91 10.18
CA VAL A 317 -18.15 -21.07 9.29
C VAL A 317 -19.60 -21.35 8.95
N ASP A 318 -19.89 -21.43 7.66
CA ASP A 318 -21.15 -21.92 7.13
C ASP A 318 -21.03 -23.43 6.89
N GLU A 319 -21.59 -24.23 7.80
CA GLU A 319 -21.54 -25.70 7.72
C GLU A 319 -22.27 -26.26 6.49
N SER A 320 -23.08 -25.45 5.80
CA SER A 320 -23.74 -25.86 4.54
C SER A 320 -22.80 -25.84 3.34
N LYS A 321 -21.65 -25.17 3.43
CA LYS A 321 -20.68 -25.02 2.34
C LYS A 321 -19.40 -25.79 2.64
N PRO A 322 -18.83 -26.50 1.64
CA PRO A 322 -17.56 -27.18 1.85
C PRO A 322 -16.43 -26.16 2.04
N LEU A 323 -15.80 -26.19 3.22
CA LEU A 323 -14.62 -25.38 3.53
C LEU A 323 -13.43 -26.32 3.83
N PRO A 324 -12.30 -26.21 3.10
CA PRO A 324 -11.11 -26.98 3.38
C PRO A 324 -10.66 -26.82 4.84
N LYS A 325 -10.21 -27.92 5.47
CA LYS A 325 -9.73 -27.89 6.88
C LYS A 325 -8.59 -26.89 7.10
N THR A 326 -7.77 -26.64 6.08
CA THR A 326 -6.67 -25.66 6.10
C THR A 326 -7.15 -24.21 6.14
N LEU A 327 -8.41 -23.94 5.79
CA LEU A 327 -9.06 -22.63 5.76
C LEU A 327 -10.10 -22.46 6.88
N ARG A 328 -10.20 -23.45 7.77
CA ARG A 328 -11.08 -23.44 8.95
C ARG A 328 -10.24 -23.39 10.21
N TYR A 329 -10.59 -22.51 11.13
CA TYR A 329 -10.00 -22.50 12.47
C TYR A 329 -11.06 -22.15 13.50
N GLU A 330 -11.22 -23.02 14.50
CA GLU A 330 -12.34 -22.96 15.45
C GLU A 330 -13.69 -22.89 14.69
N ASN A 331 -14.50 -21.88 14.96
CA ASN A 331 -15.78 -21.58 14.30
C ASN A 331 -15.66 -20.50 13.20
N TYR A 332 -14.43 -20.16 12.78
CA TYR A 332 -14.18 -19.12 11.78
C TYR A 332 -13.67 -19.67 10.44
N ASN A 333 -14.18 -19.08 9.37
CA ASN A 333 -13.67 -19.19 8.02
C ASN A 333 -12.50 -18.19 7.86
N MET A 334 -11.32 -18.74 7.54
CA MET A 334 -10.05 -18.01 7.49
C MET A 334 -9.61 -17.67 6.06
N ILE A 335 -10.46 -17.83 5.03
CA ILE A 335 -10.10 -17.54 3.62
C ILE A 335 -9.44 -16.15 3.50
N VAL A 336 -10.03 -15.13 4.09
CA VAL A 336 -9.54 -13.74 3.96
C VAL A 336 -8.15 -13.57 4.58
N ILE A 337 -7.93 -14.15 5.77
CA ILE A 337 -6.63 -14.13 6.44
C ILE A 337 -5.60 -14.95 5.66
N HIS A 338 -6.03 -16.07 5.07
CA HIS A 338 -5.19 -16.88 4.22
C HIS A 338 -4.79 -16.14 2.93
N GLU A 339 -5.72 -15.44 2.27
CA GLU A 339 -5.42 -14.63 1.08
C GLU A 339 -4.39 -13.52 1.36
N ILE A 340 -4.48 -12.87 2.53
CA ILE A 340 -3.46 -11.89 2.96
C ILE A 340 -2.09 -12.56 3.15
N LEU A 341 -2.07 -13.77 3.72
CA LEU A 341 -0.85 -14.54 3.90
C LEU A 341 -0.24 -15.00 2.57
N MET A 342 -1.07 -15.50 1.65
CA MET A 342 -0.65 -15.89 0.29
C MET A 342 -0.18 -14.68 -0.52
N PHE A 343 -0.77 -13.49 -0.28
CA PHE A 343 -0.26 -12.25 -0.85
C PHE A 343 1.18 -12.00 -0.39
N LEU A 344 1.48 -12.12 0.91
CA LEU A 344 2.85 -12.00 1.43
C LEU A 344 3.79 -13.03 0.80
N GLU A 345 3.38 -14.30 0.74
CA GLU A 345 4.18 -15.39 0.15
C GLU A 345 4.54 -15.11 -1.31
N ALA A 346 3.55 -14.70 -2.12
CA ALA A 346 3.79 -14.30 -3.50
C ALA A 346 4.77 -13.12 -3.57
N LYS A 347 4.69 -12.16 -2.64
CA LYS A 347 5.62 -11.04 -2.61
C LYS A 347 7.05 -11.46 -2.29
N PHE A 348 7.27 -12.54 -1.53
CA PHE A 348 8.60 -13.10 -1.27
C PHE A 348 9.19 -13.80 -2.50
N ASN A 349 8.35 -14.50 -3.28
CA ASN A 349 8.77 -15.25 -4.46
C ASN A 349 9.12 -14.34 -5.65
N ASP A 350 8.62 -13.10 -5.67
CA ASP A 350 9.04 -12.09 -6.65
C ASP A 350 10.47 -11.61 -6.37
N LYS A 351 11.36 -11.72 -7.36
CA LYS A 351 12.69 -11.08 -7.30
C LYS A 351 12.53 -9.55 -7.30
N LYS A 352 12.75 -8.93 -6.14
CA LYS A 352 12.55 -7.49 -5.94
C LYS A 352 13.85 -6.75 -5.64
N ASP A 353 13.92 -5.54 -6.18
CA ASP A 353 14.95 -4.57 -5.84
C ASP A 353 14.86 -4.24 -4.34
N VAL A 354 16.01 -4.20 -3.67
CA VAL A 354 16.15 -3.87 -2.25
C VAL A 354 15.48 -2.52 -1.94
N ALA A 355 15.58 -1.55 -2.86
CA ALA A 355 14.99 -0.22 -2.69
C ALA A 355 13.46 -0.24 -2.54
N LYS A 356 12.78 -1.26 -3.08
CA LYS A 356 11.31 -1.36 -3.04
C LYS A 356 10.80 -2.30 -1.94
N GLN A 357 11.68 -3.03 -1.26
CA GLN A 357 11.28 -4.03 -0.26
C GLN A 357 10.46 -3.40 0.88
N LEU A 358 10.81 -2.19 1.31
CA LEU A 358 10.11 -1.51 2.40
C LEU A 358 8.65 -1.24 2.04
N GLU A 359 8.40 -0.61 0.90
CA GLU A 359 7.06 -0.28 0.42
C GLU A 359 6.20 -1.54 0.22
N ILE A 360 6.83 -2.66 -0.14
CA ILE A 360 6.14 -3.90 -0.49
C ILE A 360 5.82 -4.75 0.75
N PHE A 361 6.78 -4.92 1.66
CA PHE A 361 6.62 -5.81 2.81
C PHE A 361 6.02 -5.11 4.02
N SER A 362 6.31 -3.82 4.23
CA SER A 362 5.85 -3.11 5.42
C SER A 362 4.32 -3.13 5.58
N PRO A 363 3.51 -2.86 4.54
CA PRO A 363 2.06 -2.82 4.71
C PRO A 363 1.48 -4.18 5.13
N VAL A 364 1.85 -5.25 4.42
CA VAL A 364 1.32 -6.60 4.71
C VAL A 364 1.81 -7.13 6.06
N LEU A 365 3.08 -6.90 6.44
CA LEU A 365 3.59 -7.28 7.77
C LEU A 365 2.87 -6.51 8.88
N THR A 366 2.57 -5.23 8.66
CA THR A 366 1.81 -4.40 9.62
C THR A 366 0.39 -4.93 9.80
N VAL A 367 -0.30 -5.30 8.72
CA VAL A 367 -1.65 -5.88 8.78
C VAL A 367 -1.62 -7.22 9.53
N LEU A 368 -0.69 -8.11 9.22
CA LEU A 368 -0.54 -9.39 9.93
C LEU A 368 -0.20 -9.18 11.42
N LEU A 369 0.65 -8.20 11.73
CA LEU A 369 1.00 -7.86 13.10
C LEU A 369 -0.22 -7.36 13.89
N LYS A 370 -1.04 -6.49 13.31
CA LYS A 370 -2.29 -6.03 13.94
C LYS A 370 -3.29 -7.16 14.14
N ALA A 371 -3.46 -8.01 13.12
CA ALA A 371 -4.32 -9.20 13.20
C ALA A 371 -3.91 -10.15 14.34
N THR A 372 -2.61 -10.44 14.44
CA THR A 372 -2.06 -11.35 15.46
C THR A 372 -2.09 -10.75 16.87
N SER A 373 -1.88 -9.44 17.00
CA SER A 373 -1.88 -8.75 18.30
C SER A 373 -3.29 -8.69 18.91
N THR A 374 -4.33 -8.50 18.10
CA THR A 374 -5.67 -8.22 18.60
C THR A 374 -6.58 -9.45 18.69
N HIS A 375 -6.50 -10.41 17.77
CA HIS A 375 -7.44 -11.54 17.73
C HIS A 375 -6.77 -12.90 17.92
N ARG A 376 -7.17 -13.65 18.96
CA ARG A 376 -6.60 -14.97 19.32
C ARG A 376 -6.69 -15.97 18.17
N SER A 377 -7.85 -16.10 17.54
CA SER A 377 -8.07 -17.08 16.47
C SER A 377 -7.24 -16.78 15.22
N MET A 378 -7.08 -15.50 14.85
CA MET A 378 -6.18 -15.08 13.76
C MET A 378 -4.73 -15.41 14.10
N ARG A 379 -4.28 -15.07 15.33
CA ARG A 379 -2.92 -15.35 15.78
C ARG A 379 -2.59 -16.83 15.73
N LYS A 380 -3.47 -17.68 16.26
CA LYS A 380 -3.25 -19.13 16.25
C LYS A 380 -3.31 -19.71 14.84
N TYR A 381 -4.23 -19.26 13.99
CA TYR A 381 -4.27 -19.65 12.58
C TYR A 381 -2.98 -19.28 11.86
N LEU A 382 -2.54 -18.02 11.95
CA LEU A 382 -1.30 -17.55 11.34
C LEU A 382 -0.07 -18.28 11.90
N ARG A 383 -0.05 -18.59 13.20
CA ARG A 383 1.00 -19.41 13.81
C ARG A 383 1.09 -20.80 13.15
N LEU A 384 -0.03 -21.45 12.86
CA LEU A 384 -0.02 -22.78 12.24
C LEU A 384 0.56 -22.77 10.82
N HIS A 385 0.38 -21.68 10.08
CA HIS A 385 0.88 -21.56 8.70
C HIS A 385 2.29 -20.97 8.61
N ILE A 386 2.62 -20.02 9.47
CA ILE A 386 3.94 -19.37 9.48
C ILE A 386 4.96 -20.18 10.28
N LEU A 387 4.58 -20.70 11.45
CA LEU A 387 5.43 -21.45 12.39
C LEU A 387 4.82 -22.84 12.69
N PRO A 388 4.66 -23.70 11.67
CA PRO A 388 4.16 -25.06 11.88
C PRO A 388 5.11 -25.84 12.82
N PRO A 389 4.64 -26.87 13.54
CA PRO A 389 5.51 -27.74 14.33
C PRO A 389 6.70 -28.23 13.49
N LEU A 390 7.90 -28.10 14.05
CA LEU A 390 9.15 -28.39 13.34
C LEU A 390 9.28 -29.89 13.08
N LYS A 391 9.74 -30.25 11.88
CA LYS A 391 9.95 -31.64 11.47
C LYS A 391 11.37 -31.85 11.00
N ASP A 392 11.72 -31.09 9.96
CA ASP A 392 13.06 -31.02 9.40
C ASP A 392 13.81 -29.80 9.99
N VAL A 393 14.97 -30.07 10.58
CA VAL A 393 15.90 -29.09 11.16
C VAL A 393 17.32 -29.22 10.58
N ASP A 394 17.45 -29.80 9.39
CA ASP A 394 18.75 -29.99 8.72
C ASP A 394 19.29 -28.66 8.17
N LYS A 395 18.40 -27.78 7.71
CA LYS A 395 18.74 -26.48 7.14
C LYS A 395 18.54 -25.36 8.15
N ARG A 396 19.34 -24.30 8.00
CA ARG A 396 19.16 -23.07 8.77
C ARG A 396 17.77 -22.49 8.55
N PRO A 397 17.15 -21.87 9.57
CA PRO A 397 15.82 -21.29 9.45
C PRO A 397 15.68 -20.35 8.25
N GLU A 398 16.65 -19.46 8.02
CA GLU A 398 16.68 -18.48 6.92
C GLU A 398 16.95 -19.06 5.52
N ASP A 399 17.40 -20.32 5.43
CA ASP A 399 17.78 -21.00 4.19
C ASP A 399 16.66 -21.92 3.65
N THR A 400 15.40 -21.60 3.95
CA THR A 400 14.23 -22.35 3.48
C THR A 400 13.26 -21.46 2.71
N ASP A 401 12.66 -21.99 1.64
CA ASP A 401 11.66 -21.28 0.81
C ASP A 401 10.26 -21.26 1.45
N THR A 402 10.18 -21.47 2.76
CA THR A 402 8.92 -21.42 3.52
C THR A 402 8.63 -19.99 3.99
N LEU A 403 7.38 -19.68 4.35
CA LEU A 403 7.03 -18.41 5.01
C LEU A 403 7.92 -18.13 6.23
N ARG A 404 8.19 -19.16 7.06
CA ARG A 404 9.13 -19.07 8.17
C ARG A 404 10.50 -18.60 7.70
N GLY A 405 11.06 -19.25 6.68
CA GLY A 405 12.41 -18.96 6.22
C GLY A 405 12.57 -17.59 5.60
N HIS A 406 11.60 -17.17 4.78
CA HIS A 406 11.56 -15.80 4.26
C HIS A 406 11.50 -14.76 5.38
N LEU A 407 10.69 -14.97 6.42
CA LEU A 407 10.63 -14.07 7.58
C LEU A 407 11.91 -14.11 8.42
N CYS A 408 12.54 -15.29 8.61
CA CYS A 408 13.82 -15.41 9.31
C CYS A 408 14.93 -14.65 8.57
N LYS A 409 14.94 -14.69 7.23
CA LYS A 409 15.86 -13.91 6.41
C LYS A 409 15.68 -12.40 6.58
N LEU A 410 14.45 -11.93 6.85
CA LEU A 410 14.22 -10.52 7.16
C LEU A 410 14.80 -10.08 8.50
N LEU A 411 15.03 -10.98 9.46
CA LEU A 411 15.62 -10.65 10.78
C LEU A 411 17.04 -10.12 10.68
N THR A 412 17.73 -10.36 9.57
CA THR A 412 19.08 -9.85 9.29
C THR A 412 19.09 -8.82 8.15
N SER A 413 17.91 -8.32 7.75
CA SER A 413 17.79 -7.29 6.71
C SER A 413 18.50 -5.98 7.12
N PRO A 414 19.19 -5.30 6.18
CA PRO A 414 19.74 -3.97 6.43
C PRO A 414 18.64 -2.90 6.57
N ILE A 415 17.42 -3.17 6.12
CA ILE A 415 16.28 -2.27 6.27
C ILE A 415 15.66 -2.51 7.64
N THR A 416 16.08 -1.71 8.63
CA THR A 416 15.70 -1.87 10.05
C THR A 416 14.20 -1.93 10.26
N GLN A 417 13.41 -1.12 9.55
CA GLN A 417 11.96 -1.10 9.69
C GLN A 417 11.30 -2.44 9.30
N ILE A 418 11.78 -3.10 8.24
CA ILE A 418 11.27 -4.42 7.83
C ILE A 418 11.71 -5.49 8.82
N ARG A 419 12.99 -5.43 9.23
CA ARG A 419 13.57 -6.32 10.23
C ARG A 419 12.76 -6.29 11.52
N ASP A 420 12.48 -5.09 12.02
CA ASP A 420 11.79 -4.88 13.29
C ASP A 420 10.32 -5.34 13.18
N LEU A 421 9.64 -5.11 12.06
CA LEU A 421 8.29 -5.64 11.79
C LEU A 421 8.25 -7.18 11.75
N ALA A 422 9.20 -7.80 11.06
CA ALA A 422 9.29 -9.27 10.97
C ALA A 422 9.60 -9.89 12.35
N ALA A 423 10.53 -9.28 13.10
CA ALA A 423 10.89 -9.70 14.44
C ALA A 423 9.70 -9.61 15.40
N GLU A 424 8.95 -8.51 15.36
CA GLU A 424 7.75 -8.31 16.16
C GLU A 424 6.68 -9.37 15.86
N LEU A 425 6.38 -9.57 14.57
CA LEU A 425 5.37 -10.56 14.14
C LEU A 425 5.73 -11.96 14.63
N LEU A 426 6.98 -12.40 14.40
CA LEU A 426 7.44 -13.73 14.83
C LEU A 426 7.42 -13.86 16.35
N PHE A 427 7.78 -12.82 17.09
CA PHE A 427 7.80 -12.85 18.54
C PHE A 427 6.39 -12.95 19.14
N ILE A 428 5.42 -12.21 18.61
CA ILE A 428 4.00 -12.33 19.00
C ILE A 428 3.43 -13.71 18.67
N LEU A 429 3.76 -14.28 17.50
CA LEU A 429 3.37 -15.65 17.15
C LEU A 429 3.99 -16.67 18.12
N CYS A 430 5.18 -16.38 18.66
CA CYS A 430 5.84 -17.15 19.72
C CYS A 430 5.32 -16.83 21.13
N LYS A 431 4.21 -16.08 21.27
CA LYS A 431 3.64 -15.61 22.55
C LYS A 431 4.64 -14.80 23.39
N CYS A 432 5.50 -14.01 22.75
CA CYS A 432 6.58 -13.25 23.38
C CYS A 432 7.54 -14.10 24.25
N ASN A 433 7.67 -15.38 23.93
CA ASN A 433 8.54 -16.30 24.67
C ASN A 433 9.87 -16.50 23.95
N VAL A 434 10.97 -16.17 24.64
CA VAL A 434 12.35 -16.23 24.12
C VAL A 434 12.72 -17.64 23.64
N ALA A 435 12.42 -18.67 24.42
CA ALA A 435 12.77 -20.05 24.08
C ALA A 435 12.03 -20.53 22.81
N ARG A 436 10.74 -20.21 22.67
CA ARG A 436 9.96 -20.50 21.46
C ARG A 436 10.53 -19.77 20.24
N MET A 437 10.87 -18.49 20.40
CA MET A 437 11.48 -17.72 19.32
C MET A 437 12.81 -18.34 18.87
N ILE A 438 13.69 -18.72 19.80
CA ILE A 438 14.97 -19.40 19.51
C ILE A 438 14.73 -20.71 18.76
N LYS A 439 13.80 -21.55 19.22
CA LYS A 439 13.43 -22.82 18.56
C LYS A 439 13.10 -22.62 17.08
N TYR A 440 12.33 -21.58 16.75
CA TYR A 440 11.84 -21.37 15.38
C TYR A 440 12.79 -20.59 14.48
N THR A 441 13.62 -19.72 15.03
CA THR A 441 14.39 -18.73 14.26
C THR A 441 15.91 -18.87 14.42
N GLY A 442 16.39 -19.60 15.42
CA GLY A 442 17.80 -19.58 15.83
C GLY A 442 18.15 -18.31 16.59
N TYR A 443 18.94 -18.44 17.66
CA TYR A 443 19.33 -17.29 18.49
C TYR A 443 20.10 -16.24 17.68
N GLY A 444 20.92 -16.63 16.71
CA GLY A 444 21.69 -15.68 15.88
C GLY A 444 20.81 -14.68 15.13
N ASN A 445 19.72 -15.16 14.52
CA ASN A 445 18.78 -14.31 13.80
C ASN A 445 17.97 -13.41 14.75
N ALA A 446 17.58 -13.93 15.92
CA ALA A 446 16.76 -13.20 16.90
C ALA A 446 17.57 -12.30 17.85
N ALA A 447 18.90 -12.41 17.89
CA ALA A 447 19.76 -11.72 18.86
C ALA A 447 19.58 -10.20 18.82
N GLY A 448 19.37 -9.61 17.65
CA GLY A 448 19.11 -8.17 17.50
C GLY A 448 17.86 -7.72 18.26
N LEU A 449 16.75 -8.46 18.12
CA LEU A 449 15.50 -8.21 18.86
C LEU A 449 15.73 -8.34 20.37
N PHE A 450 16.40 -9.41 20.80
CA PHE A 450 16.66 -9.64 22.22
C PHE A 450 17.55 -8.56 22.82
N ALA A 451 18.56 -8.08 22.09
CA ALA A 451 19.40 -6.97 22.51
C ALA A 451 18.59 -5.67 22.69
N GLN A 452 17.70 -5.36 21.74
CA GLN A 452 16.86 -4.15 21.80
C GLN A 452 15.88 -4.19 22.98
N ARG A 453 15.29 -5.36 23.25
CA ARG A 453 14.30 -5.57 24.33
C ARG A 453 14.89 -5.88 25.71
N GLY A 454 16.21 -6.09 25.82
CA GLY A 454 16.84 -6.46 27.09
C GLY A 454 16.59 -7.92 27.50
N LEU A 455 16.51 -8.83 26.52
CA LEU A 455 16.20 -10.25 26.72
C LEU A 455 17.43 -11.17 26.58
N LEU A 456 18.64 -10.64 26.34
CA LEU A 456 19.86 -11.45 26.15
C LEU A 456 20.23 -12.29 27.38
N GLY A 457 19.79 -11.87 28.57
CA GLY A 457 20.06 -12.56 29.85
C GLY A 457 19.04 -13.62 30.24
N GLY A 458 18.18 -14.07 29.32
CA GLY A 458 17.16 -15.10 29.60
C GLY A 458 15.97 -14.60 30.44
N LYS A 459 15.81 -13.28 30.56
CA LYS A 459 14.63 -12.69 31.19
C LYS A 459 13.37 -12.97 30.37
N LYS A 460 12.24 -13.13 31.06
CA LYS A 460 10.93 -13.17 30.41
C LYS A 460 10.53 -11.77 29.97
N ASP A 461 9.92 -11.68 28.80
CA ASP A 461 9.32 -10.43 28.32
C ASP A 461 8.02 -10.19 29.10
N GLU A 462 7.76 -8.95 29.53
CA GLU A 462 6.56 -8.62 30.31
C GLU A 462 5.27 -8.98 29.55
N ALA A 463 5.28 -8.86 28.22
CA ALA A 463 4.13 -9.18 27.40
C ALA A 463 3.82 -10.69 27.34
N GLU A 464 4.75 -11.56 27.73
CA GLU A 464 4.51 -13.01 27.83
C GLU A 464 3.32 -13.31 28.76
N ALA A 465 3.13 -12.52 29.82
CA ALA A 465 2.03 -12.68 30.78
C ALA A 465 0.64 -12.40 30.19
N HIS A 466 0.54 -11.68 29.07
CA HIS A 466 -0.73 -11.42 28.39
C HIS A 466 -1.22 -12.62 27.55
N PHE A 467 -0.39 -13.65 27.39
CA PHE A 467 -0.74 -14.84 26.65
C PHE A 467 -1.05 -16.00 27.60
N SER A 468 -2.08 -16.77 27.27
CA SER A 468 -2.40 -17.99 28.02
C SER A 468 -1.22 -18.97 27.99
N SER A 469 -0.92 -19.52 29.17
CA SER A 469 0.10 -20.53 29.41
C SER A 469 -0.19 -21.87 28.70
N ASP A 470 -1.40 -22.07 28.15
CA ASP A 470 -1.85 -23.38 27.66
C ASP A 470 -0.94 -24.01 26.59
N ASP A 471 -0.79 -25.32 26.82
CA ASP A 471 0.03 -26.39 26.23
C ASP A 471 -0.30 -26.69 24.76
N GLU A 472 -0.01 -25.77 23.85
CA GLU A 472 0.28 -26.20 22.48
C GLU A 472 1.72 -26.68 22.44
N ASP A 473 1.92 -27.92 22.93
CA ASP A 473 3.15 -28.64 22.68
C ASP A 473 3.35 -28.71 21.17
N SER A 474 4.44 -28.11 20.72
CA SER A 474 4.82 -28.03 19.32
C SER A 474 6.08 -28.84 19.06
N GLU A 475 6.54 -29.58 20.07
CA GLU A 475 7.56 -30.59 19.92
C GLU A 475 6.92 -31.77 19.20
N THR A 476 7.41 -32.02 18.00
CA THR A 476 7.13 -33.25 17.27
C THR A 476 8.07 -34.34 17.81
N GLU A 477 7.70 -35.60 17.63
CA GLU A 477 8.57 -36.73 17.98
C GLU A 477 9.94 -36.60 17.29
N GLU A 478 9.93 -36.26 15.98
CA GLU A 478 11.13 -36.00 15.17
C GLU A 478 12.04 -34.91 15.78
N TYR A 479 11.46 -33.77 16.20
CA TYR A 479 12.22 -32.69 16.81
C TYR A 479 12.76 -33.08 18.20
N ALA A 480 11.97 -33.80 19.00
CA ALA A 480 12.36 -34.20 20.35
C ALA A 480 13.57 -35.14 20.34
N GLU A 481 13.61 -36.09 19.40
CA GLU A 481 14.75 -37.00 19.20
C GLU A 481 16.03 -36.24 18.86
N GLN A 482 15.94 -35.21 18.02
CA GLN A 482 17.09 -34.47 17.50
C GLN A 482 17.45 -33.23 18.33
N LYS A 483 16.62 -32.81 19.29
CA LYS A 483 16.75 -31.56 20.06
C LYS A 483 18.14 -31.36 20.67
N HIS A 484 18.76 -32.44 21.12
CA HIS A 484 20.10 -32.43 21.74
C HIS A 484 21.25 -32.17 20.74
N LEU A 485 21.01 -32.35 19.44
CA LEU A 485 21.97 -32.14 18.35
C LEU A 485 21.81 -30.76 17.67
N ILE A 486 20.74 -30.03 17.99
CA ILE A 486 20.44 -28.73 17.37
C ILE A 486 21.33 -27.67 18.03
N ASN A 487 22.07 -26.93 17.20
CA ASN A 487 22.79 -25.75 17.66
C ASN A 487 21.77 -24.62 17.88
N PRO A 488 21.57 -24.10 19.11
CA PRO A 488 20.56 -23.08 19.38
C PRO A 488 20.88 -21.74 18.72
N VAL A 489 22.15 -21.47 18.38
CA VAL A 489 22.56 -20.26 17.67
C VAL A 489 22.14 -20.32 16.20
N LEU A 490 22.35 -21.46 15.55
CA LEU A 490 22.02 -21.67 14.14
C LEU A 490 20.55 -22.06 13.93
N GLY A 491 19.90 -22.67 14.92
CA GLY A 491 18.54 -23.19 14.80
C GLY A 491 18.42 -24.43 13.91
N CYS A 492 19.54 -25.11 13.61
CA CYS A 492 19.61 -26.34 12.81
C CYS A 492 20.61 -27.32 13.43
N LEU A 493 20.66 -28.55 12.90
CA LEU A 493 21.67 -29.54 13.26
C LEU A 493 23.07 -28.99 13.00
N ASP A 494 23.95 -29.09 14.00
CA ASP A 494 25.35 -28.73 13.82
C ASP A 494 26.06 -29.82 13.01
N GLN A 495 26.77 -29.43 11.96
CA GLN A 495 27.67 -30.38 11.32
C GLN A 495 28.87 -30.58 12.26
N PRO A 496 29.33 -31.82 12.50
CA PRO A 496 30.48 -32.04 13.37
C PRO A 496 31.70 -31.32 12.78
N HIS A 497 32.12 -30.24 13.42
CA HIS A 497 33.35 -29.52 13.08
C HIS A 497 34.53 -30.27 13.70
N PRO A 498 35.65 -30.44 12.97
CA PRO A 498 36.87 -30.98 13.58
C PRO A 498 37.30 -30.09 14.74
N ASN A 499 37.73 -30.70 15.85
CA ASN A 499 38.11 -29.93 17.02
C ASN A 499 39.33 -29.05 16.68
N PRO A 500 39.21 -27.71 16.76
CA PRO A 500 40.31 -26.81 16.37
C PRO A 500 41.57 -26.99 17.22
N MET A 501 41.42 -27.56 18.42
CA MET A 501 42.50 -27.80 19.39
C MET A 501 43.06 -29.22 19.30
N GLU A 502 42.55 -30.06 18.38
CA GLU A 502 43.04 -31.42 18.18
C GLU A 502 44.49 -31.40 17.66
N GLY A 503 45.37 -32.14 18.32
CA GLY A 503 46.80 -32.17 17.99
C GLY A 503 47.62 -31.00 18.54
N MET A 504 47.03 -30.04 19.26
CA MET A 504 47.77 -28.98 19.95
C MET A 504 48.29 -29.43 21.32
N THR A 505 49.54 -29.10 21.65
CA THR A 505 50.07 -29.26 23.02
C THR A 505 49.45 -28.26 23.99
N ASP A 506 49.55 -28.50 25.29
CA ASP A 506 48.96 -27.59 26.27
C ASP A 506 49.62 -26.20 26.26
N GLU A 507 50.93 -26.12 25.97
CA GLU A 507 51.61 -24.83 25.79
C GLU A 507 51.10 -24.08 24.56
N GLN A 508 50.74 -24.79 23.49
CA GLN A 508 50.16 -24.17 22.28
C GLN A 508 48.75 -23.65 22.56
N LYS A 509 47.96 -24.37 23.35
CA LYS A 509 46.62 -23.91 23.78
C LYS A 509 46.73 -22.65 24.64
N GLU A 510 47.66 -22.61 25.59
CA GLU A 510 47.92 -21.43 26.42
C GLU A 510 48.40 -20.23 25.58
N TYR A 511 49.28 -20.47 24.60
CA TYR A 511 49.75 -19.43 23.69
C TYR A 511 48.60 -18.82 22.87
N GLU A 512 47.74 -19.64 22.27
CA GLU A 512 46.58 -19.14 21.51
C GLU A 512 45.55 -18.44 22.43
N ALA A 513 45.37 -18.91 23.67
CA ALA A 513 44.53 -18.22 24.65
C ALA A 513 45.08 -16.81 24.99
N MET A 514 46.39 -16.68 25.21
CA MET A 514 47.02 -15.38 25.47
C MET A 514 46.97 -14.44 24.26
N LYS A 515 47.11 -15.00 23.05
CA LYS A 515 46.93 -14.26 21.81
C LYS A 515 45.49 -13.74 21.65
N LEU A 516 44.47 -14.52 22.01
CA LEU A 516 43.07 -14.08 22.03
C LEU A 516 42.85 -12.92 22.99
N VAL A 517 43.41 -12.99 24.21
CA VAL A 517 43.35 -11.88 25.19
C VAL A 517 44.01 -10.61 24.64
N HIS A 518 45.16 -10.75 23.97
CA HIS A 518 45.85 -9.63 23.35
C HIS A 518 45.00 -9.00 22.22
N LEU A 519 44.40 -9.82 21.36
CA LEU A 519 43.50 -9.36 20.29
C LEU A 519 42.28 -8.63 20.85
N MET A 520 41.63 -9.16 21.89
CA MET A 520 40.49 -8.53 22.58
C MET A 520 40.89 -7.17 23.17
N ASN A 521 42.07 -7.07 23.80
CA ASN A 521 42.58 -5.83 24.36
C ASN A 521 42.89 -4.79 23.27
N ASN A 522 43.45 -5.23 22.14
CA ASN A 522 43.68 -4.34 20.98
C ASN A 522 42.36 -3.85 20.39
N LEU A 523 41.33 -4.70 20.32
CA LEU A 523 39.99 -4.32 19.87
C LEU A 523 39.41 -3.22 20.77
N LEU A 524 39.46 -3.41 22.09
CA LEU A 524 39.04 -2.41 23.08
C LEU A 524 39.75 -1.06 22.88
N LYS A 525 41.08 -1.09 22.69
CA LYS A 525 41.88 0.13 22.46
C LYS A 525 41.58 0.82 21.13
N SER A 526 41.21 0.05 20.10
CA SER A 526 40.90 0.60 18.77
C SER A 526 39.61 1.43 18.74
N GLY A 527 38.68 1.17 19.66
CA GLY A 527 37.40 1.89 19.80
C GLY A 527 36.40 1.72 18.65
N THR A 528 36.76 1.01 17.57
CA THR A 528 35.88 0.82 16.40
C THR A 528 34.82 -0.27 16.65
N ILE A 529 35.20 -1.33 17.37
CA ILE A 529 34.31 -2.40 17.82
C ILE A 529 34.56 -2.59 19.32
N GLN A 530 33.48 -2.56 20.11
CA GLN A 530 33.56 -2.74 21.56
C GLN A 530 32.99 -4.12 21.94
N PRO A 531 33.78 -4.99 22.58
CA PRO A 531 33.25 -6.20 23.18
C PRO A 531 32.26 -5.84 24.30
N CYS A 532 31.16 -6.59 24.39
CA CYS A 532 30.08 -6.33 25.32
C CYS A 532 29.82 -7.51 26.26
N ARG A 533 29.35 -7.20 27.47
CA ARG A 533 28.71 -8.14 28.40
C ARG A 533 27.21 -7.87 28.46
N VAL A 534 26.43 -8.84 28.94
CA VAL A 534 24.99 -8.62 29.21
C VAL A 534 24.84 -7.91 30.56
N GLY A 535 24.21 -6.73 30.55
CA GLY A 535 23.93 -5.93 31.73
C GLY A 535 22.81 -6.52 32.60
N ALA A 536 22.60 -5.96 33.79
CA ALA A 536 21.51 -6.36 34.68
C ALA A 536 20.12 -6.05 34.08
N ASP A 537 20.04 -5.12 33.13
CA ASP A 537 18.85 -4.80 32.33
C ASP A 537 18.64 -5.78 31.15
N GLY A 538 19.58 -6.72 30.94
CA GLY A 538 19.55 -7.70 29.84
C GLY A 538 20.00 -7.15 28.49
N LYS A 539 20.57 -5.94 28.43
CA LYS A 539 21.08 -5.29 27.21
C LYS A 539 22.62 -5.39 27.12
N PRO A 540 23.20 -5.28 25.91
CA PRO A 540 24.66 -5.28 25.76
C PRO A 540 25.29 -4.01 26.34
N HIS A 541 26.29 -4.18 27.19
CA HIS A 541 27.09 -3.11 27.80
C HIS A 541 28.57 -3.31 27.46
N PRO A 542 29.29 -2.27 27.01
CA PRO A 542 30.73 -2.37 26.75
C PRO A 542 31.49 -2.84 27.99
N ILE A 543 32.49 -3.69 27.80
CA ILE A 543 33.41 -4.08 28.87
C ILE A 543 34.52 -3.03 29.02
N GLU A 544 34.96 -2.80 30.26
CA GLU A 544 36.11 -1.96 30.57
C GLU A 544 37.41 -2.77 30.53
N HIS A 545 37.33 -4.07 30.84
CA HIS A 545 38.47 -4.97 30.90
C HIS A 545 38.10 -6.37 30.39
N VAL A 546 39.02 -7.02 29.67
CA VAL A 546 38.79 -8.35 29.05
C VAL A 546 38.34 -9.41 30.06
N LEU A 547 38.83 -9.34 31.30
CA LEU A 547 38.43 -10.28 32.37
C LEU A 547 36.95 -10.20 32.74
N GLN A 548 36.24 -9.09 32.46
CA GLN A 548 34.80 -8.99 32.72
C GLN A 548 33.98 -9.95 31.86
N LEU A 549 34.52 -10.46 30.75
CA LEU A 549 33.86 -11.49 29.94
C LEU A 549 33.76 -12.83 30.69
N GLN A 550 34.63 -13.07 31.67
CA GLN A 550 34.61 -14.30 32.49
C GLN A 550 33.56 -14.24 33.60
N GLU A 551 33.05 -13.05 33.95
CA GLU A 551 32.04 -12.89 35.01
C GLU A 551 30.70 -13.52 34.63
N GLY A 552 30.36 -13.54 33.33
CA GLY A 552 29.13 -14.15 32.82
C GLY A 552 29.13 -15.69 32.91
N LEU A 553 30.28 -16.32 32.65
CA LEU A 553 30.45 -17.78 32.70
C LEU A 553 30.21 -18.32 34.12
N LYS A 554 30.75 -17.65 35.15
CA LYS A 554 30.56 -18.03 36.56
C LYS A 554 29.12 -17.94 37.04
N ARG A 555 28.29 -17.09 36.40
CA ARG A 555 26.86 -16.98 36.73
C ARG A 555 26.01 -18.08 36.10
N GLN A 556 26.40 -18.58 34.93
CA GLN A 556 25.73 -19.72 34.30
C GLN A 556 25.99 -21.02 35.08
N GLU A 557 27.24 -21.25 35.50
CA GLU A 557 27.61 -22.43 36.32
C GLU A 557 26.81 -22.50 37.65
N ASN A 558 26.50 -21.36 38.27
CA ASN A 558 25.72 -21.31 39.52
C ASN A 558 24.20 -21.51 39.32
N ASN A 559 23.65 -21.16 38.15
CA ASN A 559 22.22 -21.34 37.88
C ASN A 559 21.89 -22.79 37.47
N ASP A 560 22.83 -23.46 36.79
CA ASP A 560 22.69 -24.87 36.45
C ASP A 560 22.83 -25.79 37.69
N SER A 561 23.50 -25.34 38.76
CA SER A 561 23.59 -26.09 40.03
C SER A 561 22.36 -25.98 40.93
N ASP A 562 21.46 -25.02 40.69
CA ASP A 562 20.24 -24.80 41.50
C ASP A 562 18.98 -25.40 40.85
N SER A 563 19.13 -26.20 39.78
CA SER A 563 18.02 -26.80 39.02
C SER A 563 17.95 -28.34 39.01
N ASP A 564 18.56 -28.98 40.02
CA ASP A 564 18.30 -30.39 40.36
C ASP A 564 17.03 -30.59 41.22
#